data_AF-X6NHS5-F1
#
_entry.id   AF-X6NHS5-F1
#
_cell.length_a   1.000
_cell.length_b   1.000
_cell.length_c   1.000
_cell.angle_alpha   90.00
_cell.angle_beta   90.00
_cell.angle_gamma   90.00
#
_symmetry.space_group_name_H-M   'P 1'
#
loop_
_entity.id
_entity.type
_entity.pdbx_description
1 polymer ?
#
loop_
_entity_poly.entity_id
_entity_poly.type
_entity_poly.pdbx_seq_one_letter_code
_entity_poly.pdbx_strand_id
1 'polypeptide(L)'
;MYICIYACLQQHIQIMSFHLNKRVSRLQSVQAAVDDQITGLAKEKPNCKVGLVTFSNEVTIIGDGINDPEFIAGDKLQKMDVLKEIGSKYKFEKNVKESSKALSDKLWGLTEKGQTALGPALVASVALASQRAGSQVILCTDGLANIGLGTLEVFEGDDTELDTVEQWYEQVANWALEKGVVVNVISITDSQCKLENLGKVCDITQGKVQRINPLQLTTNFKGILQKKVLATNVQATILLHPVIRFKSDDEDQGSELSQPGQAQRNIIVNSKKQSNEEDKQNTTTTTISKKETSSSTDVTDSKSLEEKTESKTDESAMSQIEISRQVQDIGNVFQDSRVYFEYVFRKQLLKQDQYKNLKHLIFQVQIQYVRPDGGIPTAFLFFFFFFAKMLRVITQQKPITRSKEEVIKNLNMDVIAGLSLFFFLFVFMHHFNSILIELL
;
A
#
# COMPACT_ATOMS: atom_id res chain seq x y z
N MET A 1 -31.61 -47.67 -43.16
CA MET A 1 -30.28 -47.81 -42.51
C MET A 1 -29.71 -46.49 -42.00
N TYR A 2 -29.91 -45.35 -42.68
CA TYR A 2 -29.39 -44.04 -42.25
C TYR A 2 -30.03 -43.44 -40.97
N ILE A 3 -31.26 -43.80 -40.62
CA ILE A 3 -31.96 -43.26 -39.44
C ILE A 3 -31.43 -43.87 -38.12
N CYS A 4 -31.02 -45.14 -38.11
CA CYS A 4 -30.47 -45.78 -36.90
C CYS A 4 -29.08 -45.25 -36.53
N ILE A 5 -28.27 -44.81 -37.50
CA ILE A 5 -26.92 -44.26 -37.23
C ILE A 5 -27.04 -42.89 -36.56
N TYR A 6 -28.02 -42.06 -36.97
CA TYR A 6 -28.24 -40.74 -36.37
C TYR A 6 -28.75 -40.85 -34.92
N ALA A 7 -29.63 -41.81 -34.62
CA ALA A 7 -30.11 -42.05 -33.26
C ALA A 7 -29.00 -42.57 -32.34
N CYS A 8 -28.11 -43.43 -32.84
CA CYS A 8 -26.96 -43.92 -32.08
C CYS A 8 -25.91 -42.83 -31.82
N LEU A 9 -25.63 -41.95 -32.80
CA LEU A 9 -24.74 -40.79 -32.60
C LEU A 9 -25.32 -39.76 -31.63
N GLN A 10 -26.64 -39.50 -31.69
CA GLN A 10 -27.33 -38.60 -30.76
C GLN A 10 -27.33 -39.17 -29.33
N GLN A 11 -27.57 -40.47 -29.15
CA GLN A 11 -27.45 -41.10 -27.83
C GLN A 11 -26.00 -41.10 -27.33
N HIS A 12 -25.00 -41.30 -28.19
CA HIS A 12 -23.59 -41.19 -27.79
C HIS A 12 -23.18 -39.75 -27.43
N ILE A 13 -23.71 -38.73 -28.12
CA ILE A 13 -23.51 -37.31 -27.78
C ILE A 13 -24.26 -36.93 -26.49
N GLN A 14 -25.46 -37.48 -26.27
CA GLN A 14 -26.19 -37.30 -25.01
C GLN A 14 -25.50 -38.02 -23.84
N ILE A 15 -24.94 -39.21 -24.04
CA ILE A 15 -24.18 -39.95 -23.01
C ILE A 15 -22.83 -39.26 -22.74
N MET A 16 -22.18 -38.67 -23.76
CA MET A 16 -20.98 -37.83 -23.58
C MET A 16 -21.31 -36.47 -22.93
N SER A 17 -22.51 -35.91 -23.15
CA SER A 17 -23.01 -34.73 -22.41
C SER A 17 -23.46 -35.07 -20.98
N PHE A 18 -23.85 -36.31 -20.71
CA PHE A 18 -24.26 -36.77 -19.38
C PHE A 18 -23.06 -37.14 -18.46
N HIS A 19 -21.83 -37.08 -18.99
CA HIS A 19 -20.60 -37.35 -18.25
C HIS A 19 -19.69 -36.14 -18.01
N LEU A 20 -20.13 -34.92 -18.33
CA LEU A 20 -19.36 -33.68 -18.12
C LEU A 20 -20.07 -32.59 -17.31
N ASN A 21 -21.12 -32.94 -16.57
CA ASN A 21 -21.62 -32.11 -15.47
C ASN A 21 -21.21 -32.71 -14.12
N LYS A 22 -19.92 -33.04 -13.96
CA LYS A 22 -19.35 -33.14 -12.61
C LYS A 22 -19.41 -31.72 -12.06
N ARG A 23 -20.40 -31.41 -11.21
CA ARG A 23 -20.46 -30.16 -10.45
C ARG A 23 -19.17 -30.08 -9.64
N VAL A 24 -18.17 -29.37 -10.15
CA VAL A 24 -16.94 -29.07 -9.42
C VAL A 24 -17.37 -28.24 -8.21
N SER A 25 -17.01 -28.66 -7.00
CA SER A 25 -17.35 -27.87 -5.80
C SER A 25 -16.57 -26.56 -5.80
N ARG A 26 -17.04 -25.56 -5.04
CA ARG A 26 -16.33 -24.29 -4.85
C ARG A 26 -14.92 -24.53 -4.33
N LEU A 27 -14.78 -25.42 -3.34
CA LEU A 27 -13.48 -25.83 -2.80
C LEU A 27 -12.60 -26.46 -3.88
N GLN A 28 -13.12 -27.37 -4.70
CA GLN A 28 -12.35 -27.98 -5.78
C GLN A 28 -11.86 -26.96 -6.82
N SER A 29 -12.67 -25.95 -7.15
CA SER A 29 -12.24 -24.86 -8.03
C SER A 29 -11.12 -24.03 -7.42
N VAL A 30 -11.18 -23.76 -6.11
CA VAL A 30 -10.10 -23.06 -5.39
C VAL A 30 -8.84 -23.93 -5.31
N GLN A 31 -8.97 -25.21 -4.97
CA GLN A 31 -7.88 -26.18 -4.92
C GLN A 31 -7.14 -26.25 -6.27
N ALA A 32 -7.87 -26.42 -7.37
CA ALA A 32 -7.27 -26.45 -8.70
C ALA A 32 -6.55 -25.14 -9.04
N ALA A 33 -7.17 -23.98 -8.76
CA ALA A 33 -6.57 -22.68 -9.05
C ALA A 33 -5.28 -22.44 -8.25
N VAL A 34 -5.28 -22.78 -6.95
CA VAL A 34 -4.11 -22.63 -6.07
C VAL A 34 -2.99 -23.62 -6.45
N ASP A 35 -3.33 -24.87 -6.79
CA ASP A 35 -2.37 -25.88 -7.23
C ASP A 35 -1.63 -25.47 -8.52
N ASP A 36 -2.39 -24.93 -9.49
CA ASP A 36 -1.82 -24.34 -10.71
C ASP A 36 -0.85 -23.19 -10.39
N GLN A 37 -1.16 -22.36 -9.40
CA GLN A 37 -0.27 -21.27 -8.98
C GLN A 37 0.99 -21.78 -8.28
N ILE A 38 0.87 -22.76 -7.37
CA ILE A 38 2.02 -23.37 -6.71
C ILE A 38 2.98 -23.95 -7.75
N THR A 39 2.43 -24.66 -8.74
CA THR A 39 3.18 -25.23 -9.86
C THR A 39 3.82 -24.14 -10.73
N GLY A 40 3.10 -23.06 -11.02
CA GLY A 40 3.61 -21.90 -11.75
C GLY A 40 4.77 -21.22 -11.02
N LEU A 41 4.61 -20.96 -9.72
CA LEU A 41 5.63 -20.36 -8.86
C LEU A 41 6.88 -21.24 -8.75
N ALA A 42 6.73 -22.55 -8.66
CA ALA A 42 7.86 -23.48 -8.66
C ALA A 42 8.72 -23.38 -9.93
N LYS A 43 8.12 -23.05 -11.07
CA LYS A 43 8.81 -22.88 -12.36
C LYS A 43 9.40 -21.47 -12.52
N GLU A 44 8.61 -20.43 -12.26
CA GLU A 44 9.00 -19.04 -12.51
C GLU A 44 9.89 -18.43 -11.41
N LYS A 45 9.63 -18.79 -10.15
CA LYS A 45 10.29 -18.24 -8.95
C LYS A 45 10.63 -19.37 -7.96
N PRO A 46 11.52 -20.31 -8.32
CA PRO A 46 11.76 -21.54 -7.54
C PRO A 46 12.22 -21.30 -6.09
N ASN A 47 12.82 -20.14 -5.81
CA ASN A 47 13.33 -19.77 -4.50
C ASN A 47 12.33 -18.94 -3.66
N CYS A 48 11.10 -18.73 -4.14
CA CYS A 48 10.07 -18.11 -3.31
C CYS A 48 9.57 -19.09 -2.25
N LYS A 49 9.09 -18.55 -1.13
CA LYS A 49 8.43 -19.32 -0.08
C LYS A 49 6.92 -19.18 -0.29
N VAL A 50 6.21 -20.29 -0.21
CA VAL A 50 4.76 -20.35 -0.33
C VAL A 50 4.22 -21.00 0.93
N GLY A 51 3.22 -20.37 1.52
CA GLY A 51 2.56 -20.84 2.73
C GLY A 51 1.09 -21.09 2.49
N LEU A 52 0.57 -22.16 3.07
CA LEU A 52 -0.86 -22.46 3.11
C LEU A 52 -1.38 -22.25 4.54
N VAL A 53 -2.47 -21.50 4.65
CA VAL A 53 -3.23 -21.32 5.90
C VAL A 53 -4.68 -21.66 5.57
N THR A 54 -5.30 -22.49 6.40
CA THR A 54 -6.69 -22.87 6.25
C THR A 54 -7.47 -22.41 7.46
N PHE A 55 -8.74 -22.08 7.27
CA PHE A 55 -9.58 -21.61 8.35
C PHE A 55 -10.99 -22.15 8.24
N SER A 56 -11.54 -22.47 9.39
CA SER A 56 -12.91 -22.93 9.59
C SER A 56 -13.39 -22.46 10.97
N ASN A 57 -13.84 -23.37 11.83
CA ASN A 57 -13.94 -23.17 13.29
C ASN A 57 -12.59 -22.94 14.00
N GLU A 58 -11.48 -23.19 13.32
CA GLU A 58 -10.10 -23.03 13.81
C GLU A 58 -9.25 -22.48 12.66
N VAL A 59 -8.07 -21.93 12.99
CA VAL A 59 -7.07 -21.54 12.00
C VAL A 59 -5.92 -22.53 12.06
N THR A 60 -5.56 -23.10 10.91
CA THR A 60 -4.44 -24.03 10.79
C THR A 60 -3.38 -23.45 9.88
N ILE A 61 -2.18 -23.24 10.43
CA ILE A 61 -1.00 -22.84 9.64
C ILE A 61 -0.34 -24.13 9.16
N ILE A 62 -0.53 -24.45 7.88
CA ILE A 62 0.13 -25.60 7.22
C ILE A 62 1.55 -25.23 6.80
N GLY A 63 1.82 -23.94 6.59
CA GLY A 63 3.16 -23.47 6.21
C GLY A 63 3.53 -23.93 4.81
N ASP A 64 4.77 -24.40 4.64
CA ASP A 64 5.25 -25.02 3.40
C ASP A 64 4.80 -26.49 3.24
N GLY A 65 3.96 -27.03 4.14
CA GLY A 65 3.46 -28.41 4.06
C GLY A 65 4.47 -29.49 4.42
N ILE A 66 5.69 -29.11 4.82
CA ILE A 66 6.74 -30.04 5.30
C ILE A 66 6.62 -30.23 6.81
N ASN A 67 6.48 -29.13 7.55
CA ASN A 67 6.31 -29.14 8.99
C ASN A 67 4.91 -29.62 9.41
N ASP A 68 4.82 -30.04 10.67
CA ASP A 68 3.53 -30.27 11.30
C ASP A 68 2.70 -28.98 11.32
N PRO A 69 1.39 -29.04 10.98
CA PRO A 69 0.54 -27.87 11.02
C PRO A 69 0.35 -27.34 12.44
N GLU A 70 0.35 -26.02 12.59
CA GLU A 70 0.04 -25.36 13.87
C GLU A 70 -1.46 -25.06 13.93
N PHE A 71 -2.14 -25.55 14.97
CA PHE A 71 -3.58 -25.40 15.16
C PHE A 71 -3.90 -24.30 16.18
N ILE A 72 -4.72 -23.34 15.77
CA ILE A 72 -5.16 -22.22 16.58
C ILE A 72 -6.69 -22.30 16.73
N ALA A 73 -7.16 -22.59 17.94
CA ALA A 73 -8.57 -22.77 18.24
C ALA A 73 -8.96 -22.14 19.59
N GLY A 74 -10.27 -22.06 19.85
CA GLY A 74 -10.84 -21.56 21.10
C GLY A 74 -10.49 -20.09 21.36
N ASP A 75 -10.18 -19.77 22.62
CA ASP A 75 -9.93 -18.40 23.08
C ASP A 75 -8.78 -17.69 22.36
N LYS A 76 -7.88 -18.44 21.73
CA LYS A 76 -6.78 -17.86 20.93
C LYS A 76 -7.28 -17.09 19.72
N LEU A 77 -8.44 -17.47 19.16
CA LEU A 77 -9.07 -16.78 18.03
C LEU A 77 -9.56 -15.37 18.37
N GLN A 78 -9.69 -15.07 19.67
CA GLN A 78 -10.12 -13.76 20.18
C GLN A 78 -8.95 -12.83 20.56
N LYS A 79 -7.69 -13.26 20.36
CA LYS A 79 -6.51 -12.54 20.85
C LYS A 79 -5.55 -12.21 19.72
N MET A 80 -5.56 -10.95 19.27
CA MET A 80 -4.74 -10.50 18.14
C MET A 80 -3.24 -10.71 18.38
N ASP A 81 -2.75 -10.41 19.58
CA ASP A 81 -1.32 -10.51 19.90
C ASP A 81 -0.83 -11.97 19.90
N VAL A 82 -1.67 -12.90 20.35
CA VAL A 82 -1.38 -14.33 20.31
C VAL A 82 -1.29 -14.81 18.86
N LEU A 83 -2.22 -14.38 18.00
CA LEU A 83 -2.20 -14.71 16.57
C LEU A 83 -0.94 -14.16 15.87
N LYS A 84 -0.57 -12.91 16.19
CA LYS A 84 0.67 -12.29 15.70
C LYS A 84 1.90 -13.09 16.12
N GLU A 85 1.98 -13.47 17.39
CA GLU A 85 3.11 -14.22 17.94
C GLU A 85 3.24 -15.60 17.29
N ILE A 86 2.14 -16.35 17.17
CA ILE A 86 2.13 -17.67 16.55
C ILE A 86 2.60 -17.59 15.09
N GLY A 87 2.00 -16.71 14.28
CA GLY A 87 2.37 -16.59 12.87
C GLY A 87 3.79 -16.06 12.64
N SER A 88 4.29 -15.18 13.51
CA SER A 88 5.66 -14.65 13.41
C SER A 88 6.73 -15.68 13.78
N LYS A 89 6.41 -16.64 14.67
CA LYS A 89 7.34 -17.70 15.10
C LYS A 89 7.37 -18.89 14.15
N TYR A 90 6.31 -19.09 13.37
CA TYR A 90 6.21 -20.22 12.45
C TYR A 90 7.29 -20.16 11.38
N LYS A 91 8.07 -21.24 11.20
CA LYS A 91 9.22 -21.26 10.28
C LYS A 91 8.88 -21.99 8.99
N PHE A 92 9.27 -21.38 7.87
CA PHE A 92 9.36 -22.04 6.57
C PHE A 92 10.70 -22.73 6.43
N GLU A 93 10.71 -24.05 6.24
CA GLU A 93 11.93 -24.82 6.01
C GLU A 93 12.39 -24.75 4.57
N LYS A 94 11.45 -24.90 3.63
CA LYS A 94 11.74 -25.13 2.21
C LYS A 94 11.17 -24.04 1.31
N ASN A 95 11.77 -23.91 0.14
CA ASN A 95 11.25 -23.07 -0.94
C ASN A 95 10.25 -23.87 -1.77
N VAL A 96 9.41 -23.19 -2.55
CA VAL A 96 8.35 -23.81 -3.36
C VAL A 96 8.86 -24.89 -4.31
N LYS A 97 10.11 -24.81 -4.79
CA LYS A 97 10.70 -25.85 -5.63
C LYS A 97 10.74 -27.22 -4.94
N GLU A 98 10.98 -27.24 -3.63
CA GLU A 98 11.11 -28.47 -2.83
C GLU A 98 9.78 -28.83 -2.14
N SER A 99 8.95 -27.83 -1.81
CA SER A 99 7.71 -28.03 -1.06
C SER A 99 6.45 -28.13 -1.91
N SER A 100 6.50 -27.84 -3.21
CA SER A 100 5.31 -27.79 -4.09
C SER A 100 4.43 -29.03 -3.99
N LYS A 101 5.01 -30.22 -4.11
CA LYS A 101 4.26 -31.48 -4.04
C LYS A 101 3.58 -31.67 -2.67
N ALA A 102 4.30 -31.41 -1.58
CA ALA A 102 3.75 -31.53 -0.23
C ALA A 102 2.60 -30.55 0.00
N LEU A 103 2.73 -29.31 -0.50
CA LEU A 103 1.66 -28.31 -0.47
C LEU A 103 0.45 -28.76 -1.28
N SER A 104 0.65 -29.26 -2.50
CA SER A 104 -0.42 -29.79 -3.34
C SER A 104 -1.16 -30.94 -2.64
N ASP A 105 -0.44 -31.89 -2.05
CA ASP A 105 -1.04 -33.02 -1.33
C ASP A 105 -1.88 -32.54 -0.13
N LYS A 106 -1.39 -31.56 0.64
CA LYS A 106 -2.15 -30.95 1.75
C LYS A 106 -3.36 -30.17 1.27
N LEU A 107 -3.23 -29.44 0.16
CA LEU A 107 -4.30 -28.66 -0.46
C LEU A 107 -5.45 -29.55 -0.95
N TRP A 108 -5.13 -30.66 -1.63
CA TRP A 108 -6.12 -31.63 -2.10
C TRP A 108 -6.75 -32.45 -0.96
N GLY A 109 -6.09 -32.52 0.19
CA GLY A 109 -6.63 -33.12 1.42
C GLY A 109 -7.63 -32.24 2.18
N LEU A 110 -7.85 -30.99 1.76
CA LEU A 110 -8.77 -30.09 2.44
C LEU A 110 -10.23 -30.49 2.24
N THR A 111 -11.02 -30.27 3.30
CA THR A 111 -12.46 -30.56 3.33
C THR A 111 -13.25 -29.34 3.80
N GLU A 112 -14.48 -29.24 3.31
CA GLU A 112 -15.39 -28.15 3.67
C GLU A 112 -15.85 -28.30 5.12
N LYS A 113 -15.82 -27.20 5.89
CA LYS A 113 -16.32 -27.10 7.26
C LYS A 113 -17.25 -25.87 7.34
N GLY A 114 -18.29 -25.91 8.18
CA GLY A 114 -19.40 -24.94 8.12
C GLY A 114 -19.19 -23.58 8.81
N GLN A 115 -18.08 -23.37 9.49
CA GLN A 115 -17.78 -22.15 10.27
C GLN A 115 -16.58 -21.41 9.68
N THR A 116 -16.45 -20.10 9.91
CA THR A 116 -15.51 -19.23 9.19
C THR A 116 -14.78 -18.23 10.11
N ALA A 117 -13.61 -18.63 10.62
CA ALA A 117 -12.70 -17.80 11.41
C ALA A 117 -11.80 -16.91 10.53
N LEU A 118 -12.42 -16.04 9.73
CA LEU A 118 -11.73 -15.23 8.71
C LEU A 118 -10.77 -14.19 9.31
N GLY A 119 -11.22 -13.40 10.28
CA GLY A 119 -10.37 -12.36 10.88
C GLY A 119 -9.12 -12.94 11.56
N PRO A 120 -9.23 -14.00 12.39
CA PRO A 120 -8.06 -14.65 12.96
C PRO A 120 -7.10 -15.22 11.90
N ALA A 121 -7.65 -15.79 10.83
CA ALA A 121 -6.86 -16.32 9.71
C ALA A 121 -6.09 -15.21 8.98
N LEU A 122 -6.72 -14.05 8.79
CA LEU A 122 -6.08 -12.88 8.19
C LEU A 122 -4.89 -12.42 9.04
N VAL A 123 -5.08 -12.27 10.36
CA VAL A 123 -4.00 -11.86 11.27
C VAL A 123 -2.84 -12.86 11.27
N ALA A 124 -3.14 -14.16 11.38
CA ALA A 124 -2.13 -15.21 11.36
C ALA A 124 -1.36 -15.23 10.02
N SER A 125 -2.07 -15.03 8.90
CA SER A 125 -1.47 -14.99 7.56
C SER A 125 -0.59 -13.76 7.36
N VAL A 126 -1.03 -12.58 7.81
CA VAL A 126 -0.21 -11.36 7.76
C VAL A 126 1.03 -11.51 8.66
N ALA A 127 0.89 -12.11 9.85
CA ALA A 127 2.02 -12.38 10.74
C ALA A 127 3.05 -13.29 10.05
N LEU A 128 2.59 -14.37 9.43
CA LEU A 128 3.44 -15.30 8.67
C LEU A 128 4.14 -14.59 7.50
N ALA A 129 3.41 -13.78 6.74
CA ALA A 129 3.93 -13.02 5.60
C ALA A 129 4.89 -11.89 6.02
N SER A 130 4.70 -11.30 7.20
CA SER A 130 5.48 -10.17 7.71
C SER A 130 6.95 -10.49 7.95
N GLN A 131 7.31 -11.78 8.01
CA GLN A 131 8.70 -12.24 8.10
C GLN A 131 9.54 -11.82 6.88
N ARG A 132 8.90 -11.48 5.75
CA ARG A 132 9.57 -10.95 4.57
C ARG A 132 8.75 -9.83 3.94
N ALA A 133 9.29 -8.61 3.95
CA ALA A 133 8.66 -7.47 3.28
C ALA A 133 8.48 -7.73 1.77
N GLY A 134 7.39 -7.21 1.21
CA GLY A 134 6.95 -7.45 -0.16
C GLY A 134 6.21 -8.77 -0.36
N SER A 135 5.92 -9.50 0.72
CA SER A 135 5.08 -10.71 0.67
C SER A 135 3.61 -10.35 0.40
N GLN A 136 2.88 -11.32 -0.14
CA GLN A 136 1.48 -11.18 -0.49
C GLN A 136 0.65 -12.22 0.25
N VAL A 137 -0.47 -11.80 0.82
CA VAL A 137 -1.52 -12.67 1.36
C VAL A 137 -2.65 -12.68 0.35
N ILE A 138 -3.11 -13.87 -0.04
CA ILE A 138 -4.29 -14.04 -0.92
C ILE A 138 -5.37 -14.76 -0.11
N LEU A 139 -6.31 -13.98 0.40
CA LEU A 139 -7.43 -14.47 1.19
C LEU A 139 -8.54 -14.93 0.25
N CYS A 140 -8.89 -16.22 0.32
CA CYS A 140 -9.99 -16.79 -0.45
C CYS A 140 -11.14 -17.09 0.50
N THR A 141 -12.33 -16.54 0.23
CA THR A 141 -13.50 -16.76 1.07
C THR A 141 -14.77 -16.92 0.23
N ASP A 142 -15.67 -17.76 0.72
CA ASP A 142 -16.98 -18.02 0.12
C ASP A 142 -18.14 -17.77 1.10
N GLY A 143 -17.88 -17.15 2.26
CA GLY A 143 -18.87 -16.92 3.32
C GLY A 143 -18.51 -15.79 4.29
N LEU A 144 -19.46 -15.47 5.17
CA LEU A 144 -19.27 -14.43 6.20
C LEU A 144 -18.33 -14.89 7.30
N ALA A 145 -17.55 -13.95 7.83
CA ALA A 145 -16.77 -14.14 9.04
C ALA A 145 -17.73 -14.25 10.24
N ASN A 146 -17.73 -15.38 10.93
CA ASN A 146 -18.63 -15.63 12.05
C ASN A 146 -17.96 -16.14 13.33
N ILE A 147 -16.64 -16.28 13.31
CA ILE A 147 -15.86 -16.73 14.47
C ILE A 147 -14.64 -15.86 14.68
N GLY A 148 -14.37 -15.56 15.95
CA GLY A 148 -13.15 -14.88 16.37
C GLY A 148 -13.22 -13.36 16.19
N LEU A 149 -12.05 -12.73 16.24
CA LEU A 149 -11.91 -11.30 15.99
C LEU A 149 -12.39 -10.93 14.58
N GLY A 150 -13.04 -9.76 14.45
CA GLY A 150 -13.52 -9.29 13.15
C GLY A 150 -14.71 -10.08 12.61
N THR A 151 -15.51 -10.67 13.52
CA THR A 151 -16.80 -11.29 13.19
C THR A 151 -17.72 -10.24 12.53
N LEU A 152 -18.32 -10.62 11.41
CA LEU A 152 -19.17 -9.76 10.56
C LEU A 152 -20.67 -10.10 10.72
N GLU A 153 -20.97 -11.15 11.49
CA GLU A 153 -22.30 -11.42 12.06
C GLU A 153 -22.53 -10.45 13.23
N VAL A 154 -22.95 -9.23 12.91
CA VAL A 154 -23.43 -8.25 13.88
C VAL A 154 -24.95 -8.42 13.99
N PHE A 155 -25.48 -8.48 15.22
CA PHE A 155 -26.92 -8.45 15.45
C PHE A 155 -27.42 -7.04 15.12
N GLU A 156 -28.43 -6.94 14.25
CA GLU A 156 -28.99 -5.63 13.85
C GLU A 156 -29.43 -4.82 15.08
N GLY A 157 -28.88 -3.61 15.27
CA GLY A 157 -29.35 -2.68 16.31
C GLY A 157 -28.32 -1.77 16.99
N ASP A 158 -27.01 -1.98 16.80
CA ASP A 158 -25.97 -1.17 17.46
C ASP A 158 -24.92 -0.63 16.46
N ASP A 159 -25.07 0.64 16.07
CA ASP A 159 -24.14 1.33 15.18
C ASP A 159 -22.72 1.39 15.77
N THR A 160 -22.57 1.31 17.10
CA THR A 160 -21.25 1.37 17.75
C THR A 160 -20.43 0.10 17.51
N GLU A 161 -21.06 -1.06 17.40
CA GLU A 161 -20.36 -2.32 17.12
C GLU A 161 -19.79 -2.34 15.68
N LEU A 162 -20.51 -1.77 14.71
CA LEU A 162 -20.05 -1.68 13.32
C LEU A 162 -18.77 -0.86 13.20
N ASP A 163 -18.71 0.30 13.87
CA ASP A 163 -17.52 1.16 13.91
C ASP A 163 -16.32 0.44 14.55
N THR A 164 -16.54 -0.37 15.59
CA THR A 164 -15.45 -1.12 16.24
C THR A 164 -14.86 -2.19 15.33
N VAL A 165 -15.69 -2.88 14.54
CA VAL A 165 -15.23 -3.90 13.60
C VAL A 165 -14.46 -3.27 12.44
N GLU A 166 -14.95 -2.15 11.92
CA GLU A 166 -14.27 -1.38 10.88
C GLU A 166 -12.87 -0.93 11.34
N GLN A 167 -12.79 -0.28 12.50
CA GLN A 167 -11.52 0.15 13.08
C GLN A 167 -10.56 -1.03 13.30
N TRP A 168 -11.08 -2.20 13.68
CA TRP A 168 -10.26 -3.40 13.83
C TRP A 168 -9.64 -3.85 12.50
N TYR A 169 -10.41 -3.89 11.40
CA TYR A 169 -9.87 -4.22 10.08
C TYR A 169 -8.86 -3.16 9.59
N GLU A 170 -9.09 -1.88 9.86
CA GLU A 170 -8.12 -0.81 9.57
C GLU A 170 -6.82 -0.99 10.36
N GLN A 171 -6.89 -1.37 11.64
CA GLN A 171 -5.70 -1.66 12.44
C GLN A 171 -4.90 -2.83 11.85
N VAL A 172 -5.56 -3.91 11.43
CA VAL A 172 -4.92 -5.04 10.74
C VAL A 172 -4.25 -4.58 9.44
N ALA A 173 -4.94 -3.75 8.67
CA ALA A 173 -4.45 -3.25 7.38
C ALA A 173 -3.22 -2.34 7.53
N ASN A 174 -3.27 -1.38 8.46
CA ASN A 174 -2.15 -0.49 8.75
C ASN A 174 -0.93 -1.27 9.26
N TRP A 175 -1.14 -2.29 10.09
CA TRP A 175 -0.07 -3.18 10.52
C TRP A 175 0.51 -3.99 9.35
N ALA A 176 -0.32 -4.54 8.46
CA ALA A 176 0.15 -5.23 7.25
C ALA A 176 0.96 -4.29 6.36
N LEU A 177 0.49 -3.06 6.15
CA LEU A 177 1.18 -2.02 5.39
C LEU A 177 2.55 -1.71 6.00
N GLU A 178 2.63 -1.47 7.31
CA GLU A 178 3.90 -1.19 8.02
C GLU A 178 4.93 -2.31 7.82
N LYS A 179 4.46 -3.56 7.82
CA LYS A 179 5.29 -4.75 7.56
C LYS A 179 5.60 -4.98 6.08
N GLY A 180 5.08 -4.13 5.18
CA GLY A 180 5.25 -4.27 3.74
C GLY A 180 4.56 -5.49 3.16
N VAL A 181 3.43 -5.91 3.75
CA VAL A 181 2.60 -7.02 3.29
C VAL A 181 1.43 -6.47 2.49
N VAL A 182 1.15 -7.09 1.35
CA VAL A 182 -0.02 -6.78 0.51
C VAL A 182 -1.10 -7.83 0.75
N VAL A 183 -2.34 -7.41 1.02
CA VAL A 183 -3.48 -8.32 1.18
C VAL A 183 -4.37 -8.25 -0.06
N ASN A 184 -4.62 -9.37 -0.69
CA ASN A 184 -5.56 -9.53 -1.79
C ASN A 184 -6.72 -10.42 -1.35
N VAL A 185 -7.92 -10.12 -1.81
CA VAL A 185 -9.13 -10.83 -1.42
C VAL A 185 -9.82 -11.36 -2.66
N ILE A 186 -10.05 -12.67 -2.68
CA ILE A 186 -10.81 -13.37 -3.71
C ILE A 186 -12.08 -13.89 -3.05
N SER A 187 -13.23 -13.43 -3.55
CA SER A 187 -14.54 -13.95 -3.15
C SER A 187 -15.21 -14.67 -4.31
N ILE A 188 -15.95 -15.73 -4.01
CA ILE A 188 -16.72 -16.46 -5.01
C ILE A 188 -18.09 -15.78 -5.23
N THR A 189 -18.47 -15.53 -6.47
CA THR A 189 -19.79 -14.98 -6.84
C THR A 189 -20.91 -15.83 -6.23
N ASP A 190 -21.99 -15.17 -5.76
CA ASP A 190 -23.14 -15.76 -5.04
C ASP A 190 -22.92 -16.07 -3.55
N SER A 191 -21.78 -15.70 -2.98
CA SER A 191 -21.60 -15.67 -1.52
C SER A 191 -22.03 -14.32 -0.93
N GLN A 192 -22.58 -14.36 0.29
CA GLN A 192 -22.94 -13.17 1.09
C GLN A 192 -21.72 -12.57 1.79
N CYS A 193 -20.57 -12.41 1.11
CA CYS A 193 -19.39 -11.83 1.75
C CYS A 193 -19.58 -10.31 1.95
N LYS A 194 -19.57 -9.83 3.19
CA LYS A 194 -19.44 -8.39 3.50
C LYS A 194 -18.02 -7.94 3.16
N LEU A 195 -17.81 -7.54 1.90
CA LEU A 195 -16.49 -7.17 1.36
C LEU A 195 -16.08 -5.73 1.69
N GLU A 196 -16.92 -4.92 2.33
CA GLU A 196 -16.62 -3.52 2.61
C GLU A 196 -15.37 -3.37 3.49
N ASN A 197 -15.33 -4.08 4.62
CA ASN A 197 -14.18 -4.07 5.54
C ASN A 197 -12.93 -4.67 4.89
N LEU A 198 -13.09 -5.75 4.11
CA LEU A 198 -11.98 -6.37 3.37
C LEU A 198 -11.49 -5.52 2.20
N GLY A 199 -12.36 -4.70 1.61
CA GLY A 199 -12.03 -3.69 0.62
C GLY A 199 -11.09 -2.65 1.19
N LYS A 200 -11.39 -2.12 2.38
CA LYS A 200 -10.50 -1.19 3.10
C LYS A 200 -9.12 -1.80 3.37
N VAL A 201 -9.07 -3.07 3.77
CA VAL A 201 -7.78 -3.78 3.96
C VAL A 201 -6.98 -3.85 2.66
N CYS A 202 -7.62 -4.22 1.55
CA CYS A 202 -6.96 -4.24 0.25
C CYS A 202 -6.49 -2.84 -0.16
N ASP A 203 -7.33 -1.81 -0.02
CA ASP A 203 -7.01 -0.45 -0.43
C ASP A 203 -5.82 0.12 0.34
N ILE A 204 -5.80 -0.02 1.68
CA ILE A 204 -4.69 0.43 2.53
C ILE A 204 -3.39 -0.31 2.16
N THR A 205 -3.47 -1.63 1.94
CA THR A 205 -2.28 -2.45 1.63
C THR A 205 -1.88 -2.44 0.15
N GLN A 206 -2.61 -1.71 -0.70
CA GLN A 206 -2.45 -1.63 -2.16
C GLN A 206 -2.67 -2.98 -2.88
N GLY A 207 -3.53 -3.83 -2.32
CA GLY A 207 -3.96 -5.08 -2.93
C GLY A 207 -5.22 -4.94 -3.80
N LYS A 208 -5.87 -6.07 -4.09
CA LYS A 208 -7.09 -6.11 -4.91
C LYS A 208 -8.17 -6.99 -4.30
N VAL A 209 -9.41 -6.52 -4.40
CA VAL A 209 -10.60 -7.35 -4.21
C VAL A 209 -11.08 -7.85 -5.58
N GLN A 210 -11.31 -9.16 -5.71
CA GLN A 210 -11.91 -9.75 -6.90
C GLN A 210 -13.07 -10.67 -6.52
N ARG A 211 -14.24 -10.43 -7.12
CA ARG A 211 -15.39 -11.33 -7.03
C ARG A 211 -15.43 -12.17 -8.30
N ILE A 212 -15.31 -13.48 -8.16
CA ILE A 212 -15.00 -14.39 -9.28
C ILE A 212 -15.99 -15.54 -9.34
N ASN A 213 -16.44 -15.87 -10.55
CA ASN A 213 -17.14 -17.12 -10.81
C ASN A 213 -16.13 -18.29 -10.70
N PRO A 214 -16.47 -19.43 -10.06
CA PRO A 214 -15.57 -20.58 -9.92
C PRO A 214 -14.82 -20.99 -11.20
N LEU A 215 -15.43 -20.82 -12.37
CA LEU A 215 -14.85 -21.16 -13.67
C LEU A 215 -13.70 -20.23 -14.12
N GLN A 216 -13.57 -19.04 -13.52
CA GLN A 216 -12.58 -18.02 -13.89
C GLN A 216 -11.48 -17.85 -12.82
N LEU A 217 -11.45 -18.68 -11.77
CA LEU A 217 -10.50 -18.53 -10.66
C LEU A 217 -9.04 -18.62 -11.13
N THR A 218 -8.69 -19.62 -11.94
CA THR A 218 -7.29 -19.86 -12.37
C THR A 218 -6.66 -18.65 -13.06
N THR A 219 -7.37 -17.98 -13.97
CA THR A 219 -6.86 -16.82 -14.73
C THR A 219 -6.60 -15.62 -13.81
N ASN A 220 -7.49 -15.40 -12.84
CA ASN A 220 -7.44 -14.26 -11.93
C ASN A 220 -6.33 -14.38 -10.88
N PHE A 221 -6.15 -15.59 -10.33
CA PHE A 221 -5.03 -15.90 -9.44
C PHE A 221 -3.69 -15.59 -10.09
N LYS A 222 -3.53 -15.96 -11.37
CA LYS A 222 -2.33 -15.64 -12.14
C LYS A 222 -2.11 -14.13 -12.25
N GLY A 223 -3.17 -13.36 -12.51
CA GLY A 223 -3.10 -11.90 -12.60
C GLY A 223 -2.67 -11.22 -11.29
N ILE A 224 -3.12 -11.72 -10.14
CA ILE A 224 -2.73 -11.19 -8.83
C ILE A 224 -1.25 -11.46 -8.55
N LEU A 225 -0.78 -12.70 -8.73
CA LEU A 225 0.60 -13.10 -8.42
C LEU A 225 1.65 -12.55 -9.39
N GLN A 226 1.24 -12.17 -10.61
CA GLN A 226 2.13 -11.52 -11.58
C GLN A 226 2.52 -10.11 -11.14
N LYS A 227 1.67 -9.40 -10.39
CA LYS A 227 1.96 -8.07 -9.87
C LYS A 227 2.97 -8.16 -8.73
N LYS A 228 4.25 -8.05 -9.07
CA LYS A 228 5.35 -8.03 -8.12
C LYS A 228 5.39 -6.70 -7.36
N VAL A 229 5.46 -6.78 -6.03
CA VAL A 229 5.80 -5.62 -5.19
C VAL A 229 7.25 -5.24 -5.46
N LEU A 230 7.48 -4.01 -5.92
CA LEU A 230 8.80 -3.48 -6.25
C LEU A 230 9.45 -2.81 -5.04
N ALA A 231 8.63 -2.15 -4.22
CA ALA A 231 9.05 -1.48 -3.00
C ALA A 231 7.92 -1.45 -1.97
N THR A 232 8.28 -1.38 -0.69
CA THR A 232 7.36 -1.22 0.42
C THR A 232 7.67 0.07 1.17
N ASN A 233 6.70 0.55 1.96
CA ASN A 233 6.82 1.77 2.77
C ASN A 233 7.38 2.96 1.98
N VAL A 234 6.85 3.16 0.78
CA VAL A 234 7.29 4.22 -0.13
C VAL A 234 6.69 5.54 0.32
N GLN A 235 7.54 6.56 0.39
CA GLN A 235 7.18 7.95 0.63
C GLN A 235 7.82 8.81 -0.46
N ALA A 236 7.03 9.64 -1.13
CA ALA A 236 7.53 10.62 -2.08
C ALA A 236 7.50 12.02 -1.46
N THR A 237 8.64 12.71 -1.51
CA THR A 237 8.77 14.12 -1.16
C THR A 237 9.08 14.89 -2.43
N ILE A 238 8.28 15.89 -2.76
CA ILE A 238 8.56 16.79 -3.88
C ILE A 238 8.94 18.17 -3.36
N LEU A 239 9.99 18.73 -3.95
CA LEU A 239 10.53 20.05 -3.71
C LEU A 239 10.29 20.89 -4.96
N LEU A 240 9.65 22.03 -4.76
CA LEU A 240 9.30 22.94 -5.85
C LEU A 240 10.16 24.19 -5.81
N HIS A 241 10.42 24.75 -7.00
CA HIS A 241 11.07 26.06 -7.11
C HIS A 241 10.25 27.15 -6.37
N PRO A 242 10.85 28.14 -5.71
CA PRO A 242 10.15 29.14 -4.89
C PRO A 242 9.00 29.91 -5.57
N VAL A 243 9.05 30.04 -6.90
CA VAL A 243 8.03 30.73 -7.70
C VAL A 243 6.75 29.91 -7.91
N ILE A 244 6.73 28.64 -7.50
CA ILE A 244 5.59 27.74 -7.54
C ILE A 244 5.33 27.17 -6.15
N ARG A 245 4.09 26.80 -5.88
CA ARG A 245 3.67 26.13 -4.63
C ARG A 245 2.67 25.04 -4.95
N PHE A 246 2.44 24.15 -3.99
CA PHE A 246 1.34 23.20 -4.09
C PHE A 246 0.00 23.94 -4.09
N LYS A 247 -0.96 23.37 -4.80
CA LYS A 247 -2.34 23.82 -4.73
C LYS A 247 -2.90 23.34 -3.39
N SER A 248 -3.18 24.25 -2.47
CA SER A 248 -3.91 23.97 -1.23
C SER A 248 -5.41 24.22 -1.48
N ASP A 249 -6.27 23.42 -0.86
CA ASP A 249 -7.73 23.45 -1.06
C ASP A 249 -8.39 24.78 -0.60
N ASP A 250 -7.66 25.63 0.12
CA ASP A 250 -8.18 26.87 0.73
C ASP A 250 -8.10 28.13 -0.17
N GLU A 251 -7.54 28.05 -1.38
CA GLU A 251 -7.13 29.24 -2.13
C GLU A 251 -8.03 29.68 -3.30
N ASP A 252 -9.33 29.36 -3.25
CA ASP A 252 -10.34 29.99 -4.12
C ASP A 252 -11.13 31.12 -3.46
N GLN A 253 -10.71 31.59 -2.27
CA GLN A 253 -11.22 32.85 -1.70
C GLN A 253 -10.06 33.82 -1.48
N GLY A 254 -9.98 34.84 -2.33
CA GLY A 254 -8.97 35.89 -2.22
C GLY A 254 -9.08 36.65 -0.90
N SER A 255 -8.01 36.65 -0.11
CA SER A 255 -7.62 37.76 0.78
C SER A 255 -6.24 37.49 1.42
N GLU A 256 -5.73 38.55 2.04
CA GLU A 256 -4.33 38.85 2.37
C GLU A 256 -3.70 38.01 3.49
N LEU A 257 -2.36 38.00 3.47
CA LEU A 257 -1.40 37.69 4.55
C LEU A 257 -1.80 36.63 5.60
N SER A 258 -1.04 35.54 5.65
CA SER A 258 -0.84 34.77 6.89
C SER A 258 0.56 34.14 6.97
N GLN A 259 1.05 34.09 8.20
CA GLN A 259 2.40 33.80 8.69
C GLN A 259 2.81 32.31 8.55
N PRO A 260 4.11 31.95 8.75
CA PRO A 260 4.63 30.63 8.40
C PRO A 260 4.24 29.58 9.44
N GLY A 261 3.60 28.51 8.99
CA GLY A 261 3.10 27.45 9.87
C GLY A 261 2.95 26.09 9.17
N GLN A 262 3.87 25.18 9.53
CA GLN A 262 3.77 23.72 9.63
C GLN A 262 3.41 22.88 8.37
N ALA A 263 4.28 21.91 8.10
CA ALA A 263 4.09 20.86 7.10
C ALA A 263 2.82 20.04 7.38
N GLN A 264 1.80 20.25 6.54
CA GLN A 264 0.59 19.42 6.54
C GLN A 264 0.92 18.04 5.93
N ARG A 265 0.67 16.98 6.70
CA ARG A 265 0.58 15.61 6.21
C ARG A 265 -0.74 15.47 5.48
N ASN A 266 -0.73 15.53 4.14
CA ASN A 266 -1.89 15.16 3.36
C ASN A 266 -1.91 13.63 3.22
N ILE A 267 -2.64 12.97 4.12
CA ILE A 267 -3.09 11.60 3.90
C ILE A 267 -4.30 11.72 2.96
N ILE A 268 -4.16 11.33 1.70
CA ILE A 268 -5.33 11.08 0.85
C ILE A 268 -5.92 9.75 1.32
N VAL A 269 -6.81 9.82 2.32
CA VAL A 269 -7.72 8.71 2.65
C VAL A 269 -8.97 8.91 1.81
N ASN A 270 -9.23 7.97 0.90
CA ASN A 270 -10.55 7.84 0.27
C ASN A 270 -11.55 7.33 1.33
N SER A 271 -12.11 8.22 2.15
CA SER A 271 -13.26 7.90 2.98
C SER A 271 -14.05 9.15 3.32
N LYS A 272 -15.31 9.19 2.85
CA LYS A 272 -16.31 10.18 3.25
C LYS A 272 -16.47 10.17 4.78
N LYS A 273 -16.51 11.35 5.40
CA LYS A 273 -17.16 11.48 6.71
C LYS A 273 -17.89 12.82 6.82
N GLN A 274 -19.17 12.70 7.17
CA GLN A 274 -20.02 13.78 7.66
C GLN A 274 -19.56 14.14 9.08
N SER A 275 -19.62 15.44 9.37
CA SER A 275 -19.23 16.09 10.62
C SER A 275 -20.30 16.01 11.70
N ASN A 276 -19.85 15.91 12.95
CA ASN A 276 -20.23 16.62 14.19
C ASN A 276 -19.31 16.00 15.28
N GLU A 277 -18.68 16.66 16.25
CA GLU A 277 -19.03 17.85 17.02
C GLU A 277 -17.78 18.34 17.80
N GLU A 278 -18.01 19.29 18.72
CA GLU A 278 -17.14 20.29 19.33
C GLU A 278 -16.08 19.83 20.38
N ASP A 279 -15.16 20.79 20.62
CA ASP A 279 -14.48 21.16 21.88
C ASP A 279 -13.20 20.46 22.43
N LYS A 280 -12.08 21.17 22.18
CA LYS A 280 -11.12 21.81 23.13
C LYS A 280 -10.27 21.03 24.16
N GLN A 281 -8.95 21.30 24.00
CA GLN A 281 -7.96 21.77 25.00
C GLN A 281 -7.28 20.77 25.96
N ASN A 282 -5.97 20.50 25.77
CA ASN A 282 -4.87 21.29 26.36
C ASN A 282 -3.49 20.62 26.16
N THR A 283 -2.49 21.42 25.76
CA THR A 283 -1.08 21.04 25.58
C THR A 283 -0.22 21.71 26.65
N THR A 284 0.70 20.97 27.27
CA THR A 284 1.75 21.50 28.17
C THR A 284 3.13 21.35 27.49
N THR A 285 3.88 22.43 27.43
CA THR A 285 5.23 22.56 26.83
C THR A 285 6.32 22.24 27.85
N THR A 286 7.39 21.55 27.45
CA THR A 286 8.67 21.53 28.21
C THR A 286 9.86 21.53 27.24
N THR A 287 10.72 22.53 27.43
CA THR A 287 11.95 22.81 26.66
C THR A 287 13.15 22.19 27.35
N ILE A 288 14.01 21.44 26.64
CA ILE A 288 15.37 21.10 27.11
C ILE A 288 16.36 21.20 25.95
N SER A 289 17.35 22.08 26.14
CA SER A 289 18.52 22.31 25.30
C SER A 289 19.58 21.21 25.48
N LYS A 290 20.22 20.77 24.39
CA LYS A 290 21.43 19.94 24.42
C LYS A 290 22.68 20.80 24.27
N LYS A 291 23.60 20.58 25.22
CA LYS A 291 25.01 20.96 25.25
C LYS A 291 25.79 19.85 24.56
N GLU A 292 26.69 20.18 23.64
CA GLU A 292 27.80 19.31 23.28
C GLU A 292 29.12 20.00 23.59
N THR A 293 30.02 19.15 24.08
CA THR A 293 31.33 19.42 24.66
C THR A 293 32.37 19.02 23.62
N SER A 294 33.40 19.85 23.41
CA SER A 294 34.72 19.35 23.03
C SER A 294 35.79 20.21 23.68
N SER A 295 36.81 19.52 24.16
CA SER A 295 37.89 19.96 25.03
C SER A 295 39.18 20.21 24.25
N SER A 296 39.91 21.27 24.58
CA SER A 296 41.35 21.20 24.90
C SER A 296 41.88 22.52 25.46
N THR A 297 42.66 22.39 26.52
CA THR A 297 43.44 23.35 27.31
C THR A 297 44.65 23.92 26.54
N ASP A 298 44.97 25.21 26.72
CA ASP A 298 46.16 25.64 27.47
C ASP A 298 46.20 27.16 27.75
N VAL A 299 46.89 27.51 28.83
CA VAL A 299 46.89 28.79 29.56
C VAL A 299 48.00 29.75 29.09
N THR A 300 47.73 31.05 28.96
CA THR A 300 48.64 32.13 29.44
C THR A 300 48.00 33.53 29.42
N ASP A 301 48.17 34.23 30.54
CA ASP A 301 47.80 35.62 30.83
C ASP A 301 48.52 36.66 29.95
N SER A 302 47.84 37.75 29.56
CA SER A 302 48.26 39.16 29.81
C SER A 302 47.47 40.20 28.99
N LYS A 303 46.93 41.18 29.72
CA LYS A 303 46.86 42.64 29.44
C LYS A 303 46.19 43.18 28.17
N SER A 304 45.07 43.87 28.43
CA SER A 304 44.68 45.22 27.96
C SER A 304 45.34 45.80 26.70
N LEU A 305 44.51 46.15 25.72
CA LEU A 305 44.47 47.49 25.11
C LEU A 305 43.24 47.60 24.21
N GLU A 306 42.53 48.70 24.39
CA GLU A 306 41.41 49.16 23.57
C GLU A 306 41.92 49.52 22.17
N GLU A 307 41.24 49.06 21.13
CA GLU A 307 41.28 49.76 19.85
C GLU A 307 39.92 49.69 19.16
N LYS A 308 39.43 50.89 18.84
CA LYS A 308 38.19 51.18 18.13
C LYS A 308 38.30 50.70 16.69
N THR A 309 37.30 49.98 16.22
CA THR A 309 36.95 50.05 14.79
C THR A 309 35.44 50.00 14.62
N GLU A 310 34.93 51.09 14.05
CA GLU A 310 33.53 51.35 13.69
C GLU A 310 32.98 50.24 12.78
N SER A 311 31.98 49.50 13.26
CA SER A 311 31.16 48.63 12.41
C SER A 311 30.04 49.45 11.78
N LYS A 312 30.20 49.78 10.50
CA LYS A 312 29.11 50.19 9.64
C LYS A 312 28.04 49.09 9.60
N THR A 313 26.82 49.52 9.86
CA THR A 313 25.57 48.79 9.68
C THR A 313 25.42 48.42 8.22
N ASP A 314 25.49 47.13 7.90
CA ASP A 314 24.91 46.56 6.68
C ASP A 314 24.01 45.39 7.11
N GLU A 315 22.77 45.74 7.45
CA GLU A 315 21.66 44.78 7.52
C GLU A 315 21.37 44.27 6.10
N SER A 316 22.08 43.22 5.66
CA SER A 316 21.56 42.40 4.57
C SER A 316 20.50 41.47 5.13
N ALA A 317 19.25 41.91 5.09
CA ALA A 317 18.09 41.04 5.27
C ALA A 317 18.11 39.98 4.15
N MET A 318 18.77 38.85 4.40
CA MET A 318 18.60 37.64 3.61
C MET A 318 17.13 37.23 3.75
N SER A 319 16.31 37.59 2.76
CA SER A 319 14.97 37.04 2.62
C SER A 319 15.12 35.52 2.53
N GLN A 320 14.75 34.81 3.60
CA GLN A 320 14.73 33.34 3.59
C GLN A 320 13.74 32.91 2.52
N ILE A 321 14.26 32.36 1.42
CA ILE A 321 13.44 31.84 0.33
C ILE A 321 12.85 30.51 0.81
N GLU A 322 11.57 30.50 1.15
CA GLU A 322 10.87 29.30 1.58
C GLU A 322 10.59 28.39 0.37
N ILE A 323 11.23 27.21 0.34
CA ILE A 323 11.02 26.18 -0.67
C ILE A 323 9.76 25.40 -0.31
N SER A 324 8.80 25.35 -1.23
CA SER A 324 7.58 24.56 -1.05
C SER A 324 7.91 23.07 -1.10
N ARG A 325 7.55 22.33 -0.04
CA ARG A 325 7.75 20.88 0.10
C ARG A 325 6.43 20.19 0.42
N GLN A 326 6.12 19.10 -0.28
CA GLN A 326 5.00 18.21 0.04
C GLN A 326 5.51 16.78 0.16
N VAL A 327 4.99 16.07 1.16
CA VAL A 327 5.30 14.67 1.44
C VAL A 327 4.02 13.86 1.28
N GLN A 328 4.10 12.74 0.56
CA GLN A 328 3.00 11.82 0.37
C GLN A 328 3.44 10.39 0.69
N ASP A 329 2.72 9.75 1.59
CA ASP A 329 2.89 8.33 1.91
C ASP A 329 2.12 7.50 0.87
N ILE A 330 2.84 6.58 0.21
CA ILE A 330 2.34 5.80 -0.93
C ILE A 330 2.11 4.34 -0.53
N GLY A 331 2.95 3.81 0.37
CA GLY A 331 2.83 2.44 0.85
C GLY A 331 3.54 1.42 -0.04
N ASN A 332 2.86 0.36 -0.46
CA ASN A 332 3.42 -0.68 -1.31
C ASN A 332 3.31 -0.30 -2.80
N VAL A 333 4.40 -0.40 -3.55
CA VAL A 333 4.50 0.08 -4.94
C VAL A 333 4.71 -1.07 -5.90
N PHE A 334 3.97 -1.02 -7.02
CA PHE A 334 4.02 -1.93 -8.15
C PHE A 334 4.50 -1.18 -9.40
N GLN A 335 4.71 -1.91 -10.50
CA GLN A 335 5.16 -1.32 -11.77
C GLN A 335 4.20 -0.27 -12.34
N ASP A 336 2.90 -0.38 -12.06
CA ASP A 336 1.87 0.56 -12.53
C ASP A 336 1.51 1.64 -11.51
N SER A 337 2.20 1.72 -10.36
CA SER A 337 1.95 2.73 -9.33
C SER A 337 2.38 4.12 -9.80
N ARG A 338 1.47 5.09 -9.65
CA ARG A 338 1.65 6.48 -10.08
C ARG A 338 1.29 7.44 -8.96
N VAL A 339 2.00 8.56 -8.90
CA VAL A 339 1.71 9.65 -7.96
C VAL A 339 1.66 10.96 -8.72
N TYR A 340 0.76 11.83 -8.27
CA TYR A 340 0.46 13.10 -8.88
C TYR A 340 0.65 14.22 -7.86
N PHE A 341 1.26 15.32 -8.31
CA PHE A 341 1.36 16.55 -7.55
C PHE A 341 0.80 17.71 -8.37
N GLU A 342 -0.06 18.50 -7.72
CA GLU A 342 -0.63 19.71 -8.30
C GLU A 342 0.09 20.94 -7.78
N TYR A 343 0.36 21.89 -8.68
CA TYR A 343 1.06 23.12 -8.32
C TYR A 343 0.50 24.33 -9.05
N VAL A 344 0.71 25.49 -8.43
CA VAL A 344 0.30 26.80 -8.95
C VAL A 344 1.46 27.78 -8.88
N PHE A 345 1.44 28.75 -9.78
CA PHE A 345 2.44 29.83 -9.81
C PHE A 345 2.11 30.92 -8.79
N ARG A 346 3.13 31.34 -8.03
CA ARG A 346 3.07 32.52 -7.16
C ARG A 346 3.22 33.77 -8.04
N LYS A 347 2.09 34.29 -8.54
CA LYS A 347 2.04 35.44 -9.47
C LYS A 347 2.80 36.68 -8.97
N GLN A 348 2.88 36.87 -7.66
CA GLN A 348 3.59 37.99 -7.02
C GLN A 348 5.11 37.89 -7.20
N LEU A 349 5.69 36.69 -7.06
CA LEU A 349 7.13 36.48 -7.18
C LEU A 349 7.60 36.56 -8.64
N LEU A 350 6.77 36.14 -9.59
CA LEU A 350 7.10 36.25 -11.02
C LEU A 350 7.33 37.70 -11.51
N LYS A 351 6.84 38.70 -10.76
CA LYS A 351 7.05 40.12 -11.06
C LYS A 351 8.37 40.68 -10.51
N GLN A 352 9.04 39.97 -9.61
CA GLN A 352 10.31 40.40 -9.03
C GLN A 352 11.45 40.26 -10.05
N ASP A 353 12.39 41.19 -10.04
CA ASP A 353 13.48 41.24 -11.04
C ASP A 353 14.33 39.96 -11.04
N GLN A 354 14.51 39.33 -9.87
CA GLN A 354 15.24 38.07 -9.72
C GLN A 354 14.64 36.90 -10.50
N TYR A 355 13.33 36.89 -10.76
CA TYR A 355 12.63 35.80 -11.47
C TYR A 355 12.09 36.22 -12.84
N LYS A 356 12.26 37.47 -13.24
CA LYS A 356 11.74 38.04 -14.50
C LYS A 356 12.27 37.32 -15.74
N ASN A 357 13.50 36.81 -15.66
CA ASN A 357 14.21 36.11 -16.72
C ASN A 357 14.30 34.59 -16.51
N LEU A 358 13.50 34.03 -15.59
CA LEU A 358 13.51 32.60 -15.31
C LEU A 358 13.01 31.81 -16.54
N LYS A 359 13.89 30.98 -17.12
CA LYS A 359 13.60 30.19 -18.33
C LYS A 359 13.17 28.74 -18.04
N HIS A 360 13.57 28.20 -16.88
CA HIS A 360 13.30 26.82 -16.50
C HIS A 360 12.90 26.74 -15.02
N LEU A 361 11.98 25.83 -14.71
CA LEU A 361 11.67 25.40 -13.35
C LEU A 361 12.36 24.07 -13.07
N ILE A 362 12.88 23.95 -11.85
CA ILE A 362 13.45 22.71 -11.35
C ILE A 362 12.41 22.04 -10.45
N PHE A 363 12.20 20.76 -10.69
CA PHE A 363 11.41 19.87 -9.85
C PHE A 363 12.36 18.80 -9.33
N GLN A 364 12.39 18.63 -8.01
CA GLN A 364 13.15 17.56 -7.39
C GLN A 364 12.21 16.68 -6.58
N VAL A 365 12.27 15.38 -6.81
CA VAL A 365 11.47 14.37 -6.15
C VAL A 365 12.43 13.43 -5.43
N GLN A 366 12.17 13.20 -4.15
CA GLN A 366 12.91 12.32 -3.27
C GLN A 366 11.98 11.19 -2.86
N ILE A 367 12.25 9.98 -3.33
CA ILE A 367 11.47 8.78 -3.05
C ILE A 367 12.23 7.95 -2.03
N GLN A 368 11.72 7.90 -0.81
CA GLN A 368 12.21 7.00 0.24
C GLN A 368 11.43 5.70 0.17
N TYR A 369 12.10 4.56 0.26
CA TYR A 369 11.44 3.26 0.16
C TYR A 369 12.25 2.13 0.80
N VAL A 370 11.60 0.99 1.06
CA VAL A 370 12.25 -0.26 1.46
C VAL A 370 12.21 -1.23 0.30
N ARG A 371 13.35 -1.85 -0.02
CA ARG A 371 13.39 -2.92 -1.03
C ARG A 371 12.93 -4.27 -0.42
N PRO A 372 12.08 -5.04 -1.10
CA PRO A 372 11.66 -6.38 -0.66
C PRO A 372 12.80 -7.39 -0.53
N ASP A 373 13.93 -7.18 -1.21
CA ASP A 373 15.11 -8.03 -1.15
C ASP A 373 16.12 -7.60 -0.07
N GLY A 374 15.82 -6.54 0.71
CA GLY A 374 16.70 -6.01 1.74
C GLY A 374 17.88 -5.18 1.21
N GLY A 375 18.03 -5.04 -0.12
CA GLY A 375 18.97 -4.11 -0.74
C GLY A 375 20.46 -4.39 -0.56
N ILE A 376 20.86 -5.49 0.09
CA ILE A 376 22.26 -5.88 0.32
C ILE A 376 22.54 -7.17 -0.46
N PRO A 377 23.56 -7.21 -1.35
CA PRO A 377 23.96 -8.45 -2.00
C PRO A 377 24.40 -9.48 -0.95
N THR A 378 24.00 -10.74 -1.16
CA THR A 378 24.01 -11.89 -0.24
C THR A 378 25.35 -12.27 0.40
N ALA A 379 26.43 -11.52 0.16
CA ALA A 379 27.77 -11.79 0.68
C ALA A 379 28.02 -11.24 2.11
N PHE A 380 27.15 -10.40 2.66
CA PHE A 380 27.37 -9.73 3.96
C PHE A 380 26.27 -9.94 5.01
N LEU A 381 25.51 -11.05 4.92
CA LEU A 381 24.36 -11.29 5.79
C LEU A 381 24.65 -12.27 6.94
N PHE A 382 25.59 -11.92 7.82
CA PHE A 382 25.63 -12.47 9.17
C PHE A 382 25.31 -11.32 10.13
N PHE A 383 24.15 -11.42 10.80
CA PHE A 383 23.72 -10.71 12.02
C PHE A 383 22.73 -9.53 12.01
N PHE A 384 22.27 -8.95 10.90
CA PHE A 384 21.29 -7.85 11.03
C PHE A 384 20.21 -7.86 9.93
N PHE A 385 18.98 -8.23 10.29
CA PHE A 385 17.75 -7.97 9.51
C PHE A 385 17.39 -6.48 9.56
N PHE A 386 18.29 -5.61 9.11
CA PHE A 386 17.96 -4.20 8.90
C PHE A 386 17.35 -4.06 7.50
N PHE A 387 16.05 -3.75 7.44
CA PHE A 387 15.42 -3.28 6.22
C PHE A 387 16.11 -2.00 5.77
N ALA A 388 17.01 -2.10 4.78
CA ALA A 388 17.74 -0.94 4.29
C ALA A 388 16.76 0.04 3.63
N LYS A 389 16.56 1.20 4.25
CA LYS A 389 15.84 2.32 3.64
C LYS A 389 16.68 2.88 2.51
N MET A 390 16.09 2.97 1.33
CA MET A 390 16.67 3.50 0.11
C MET A 390 16.12 4.90 -0.16
N LEU A 391 16.93 5.72 -0.81
CA LEU A 391 16.53 7.04 -1.31
C LEU A 391 16.83 7.12 -2.81
N ARG A 392 15.81 7.36 -3.63
CA ARG A 392 15.95 7.71 -5.05
C ARG A 392 15.66 9.20 -5.20
N VAL A 393 16.54 9.93 -5.87
CA VAL A 393 16.34 11.35 -6.17
C VAL A 393 16.19 11.50 -7.67
N ILE A 394 15.08 12.12 -8.10
CA ILE A 394 14.79 12.45 -9.48
C ILE A 394 14.78 13.98 -9.58
N THR A 395 15.58 14.54 -10.47
CA THR A 395 15.58 15.99 -10.73
C THR A 395 15.24 16.23 -12.19
N GLN A 396 14.25 17.06 -12.46
CA GLN A 396 13.82 17.41 -13.80
C GLN A 396 13.72 18.92 -13.95
N GLN A 397 14.10 19.43 -15.13
CA GLN A 397 13.89 20.82 -15.49
C GLN A 397 12.78 20.91 -16.54
N LYS A 398 11.89 21.88 -16.40
CA LYS A 398 10.84 22.18 -17.39
C LYS A 398 10.95 23.63 -17.85
N PRO A 399 10.83 23.91 -19.16
CA PRO A 399 10.84 25.27 -19.65
C PRO A 399 9.60 26.05 -19.18
N ILE A 400 9.77 27.35 -18.97
CA ILE A 400 8.68 28.28 -18.69
C ILE A 400 8.39 29.06 -19.96
N THR A 401 7.12 29.13 -20.34
CA THR A 401 6.66 29.99 -21.43
C THR A 401 5.59 30.94 -20.94
N ARG A 402 5.53 32.12 -21.57
CA ARG A 402 4.42 33.08 -21.41
C ARG A 402 3.43 33.00 -22.58
N SER A 403 3.76 32.23 -23.62
CA SER A 403 2.92 32.08 -24.81
C SER A 403 1.84 31.03 -24.57
N LYS A 404 0.58 31.46 -24.66
CA LYS A 404 -0.57 30.56 -24.54
C LYS A 404 -0.56 29.47 -25.61
N GLU A 405 -0.15 29.79 -26.83
CA GLU A 405 -0.09 28.86 -27.96
C GLU A 405 0.91 27.73 -27.71
N GLU A 406 2.06 28.06 -27.12
CA GLU A 406 3.10 27.10 -26.79
C GLU A 406 2.67 26.19 -25.62
N VAL A 407 1.95 26.73 -24.63
CA VAL A 407 1.35 25.91 -23.56
C VAL A 407 0.39 24.89 -24.16
N ILE A 408 -0.52 25.32 -25.04
CA ILE A 408 -1.53 24.44 -25.64
C ILE A 408 -0.89 23.31 -26.44
N LYS A 409 0.17 23.60 -27.21
CA LYS A 409 0.91 22.58 -27.98
C LYS A 409 1.59 21.54 -27.11
N ASN A 410 1.99 21.91 -25.88
CA ASN A 410 2.70 21.04 -24.96
C ASN A 410 1.79 20.39 -23.90
N LEU A 411 0.47 20.52 -24.03
CA LEU A 411 -0.48 19.86 -23.12
C LEU A 411 -0.39 18.34 -23.29
N ASN A 412 -0.09 17.65 -22.19
CA ASN A 412 -0.18 16.19 -22.15
C ASN A 412 -1.62 15.78 -21.79
N MET A 413 -2.39 15.46 -22.83
CA MET A 413 -3.81 15.07 -22.66
C MET A 413 -3.98 13.80 -21.85
N ASP A 414 -3.02 12.86 -21.86
CA ASP A 414 -3.12 11.62 -21.09
C ASP A 414 -3.02 11.89 -19.58
N VAL A 415 -2.12 12.80 -19.17
CA VAL A 415 -1.98 13.20 -17.76
C VAL A 415 -3.22 13.98 -17.31
N ILE A 416 -3.73 14.87 -18.16
CA ILE A 416 -4.92 15.67 -17.85
C ILE A 416 -6.17 14.78 -17.79
N ALA A 417 -6.34 13.85 -18.72
CA ALA A 417 -7.43 12.90 -18.72
C ALA A 417 -7.40 12.04 -17.44
N GLY A 418 -6.22 11.53 -17.07
CA GLY A 418 -6.03 10.75 -15.84
C GLY A 418 -6.39 11.49 -14.55
N LEU A 419 -6.11 12.79 -14.48
CA LEU A 419 -6.49 13.65 -13.35
C LEU A 419 -7.98 14.04 -13.40
N SER A 420 -8.52 14.29 -14.59
CA SER A 420 -9.92 14.67 -14.78
C SER A 420 -10.90 13.52 -14.50
N LEU A 421 -10.49 12.26 -14.68
CA LEU A 421 -11.32 11.09 -14.35
C LEU A 421 -11.48 10.94 -12.83
N PHE A 422 -10.47 11.33 -12.05
CA PHE A 422 -10.56 11.49 -10.60
C PHE A 422 -11.51 12.65 -10.20
N PHE A 423 -11.54 13.70 -11.03
CA PHE A 423 -12.37 14.89 -10.85
C PHE A 423 -13.77 14.81 -11.47
N PHE A 424 -14.16 13.76 -12.21
CA PHE A 424 -15.50 13.67 -12.81
C PHE A 424 -16.63 13.48 -11.78
N LEU A 425 -16.30 13.49 -10.48
CA LEU A 425 -17.25 13.68 -9.39
C LEU A 425 -17.50 15.16 -9.01
N PHE A 426 -16.68 16.14 -9.46
CA PHE A 426 -16.86 17.57 -9.14
C PHE A 426 -16.34 18.50 -10.28
N VAL A 427 -17.29 18.99 -11.08
CA VAL A 427 -17.42 20.31 -11.76
C VAL A 427 -16.18 21.11 -12.25
N PHE A 428 -16.18 21.32 -13.58
CA PHE A 428 -15.69 22.42 -14.44
C PHE A 428 -14.25 23.02 -14.40
N MET A 429 -13.65 22.96 -15.59
CA MET A 429 -12.57 23.75 -16.20
C MET A 429 -11.80 24.80 -15.36
N HIS A 430 -10.58 24.46 -14.96
CA HIS A 430 -9.48 25.42 -14.80
C HIS A 430 -8.18 24.84 -15.40
N HIS A 431 -7.27 25.70 -15.88
CA HIS A 431 -6.00 25.28 -16.48
C HIS A 431 -5.15 24.46 -15.49
N PHE A 432 -5.05 23.15 -15.73
CA PHE A 432 -4.30 22.21 -14.90
C PHE A 432 -2.80 22.24 -15.23
N ASN A 433 -1.97 22.52 -14.21
CA ASN A 433 -0.53 22.26 -14.25
C ASN A 433 -0.25 21.10 -13.30
N SER A 434 0.21 19.97 -13.84
CA SER A 434 0.46 18.76 -13.05
C SER A 434 1.70 18.03 -13.55
N ILE A 435 2.34 17.28 -12.66
CA ILE A 435 3.48 16.42 -13.00
C ILE A 435 3.14 14.99 -12.61
N LEU A 436 3.31 14.08 -13.57
CA LEU A 436 3.26 12.64 -13.36
C LEU A 436 4.69 12.14 -13.07
N ILE A 437 4.85 11.38 -12.00
CA ILE A 437 6.11 10.70 -11.67
C ILE A 437 5.86 9.20 -11.64
N GLU A 438 6.59 8.46 -12.48
CA GLU A 438 6.71 7.02 -12.38
C GLU A 438 7.71 6.71 -11.26
N LEU A 439 7.26 5.95 -10.26
CA LEU A 439 8.00 5.80 -8.99
C LEU A 439 9.22 4.87 -9.13
N LEU A 440 9.10 3.80 -9.94
CA LEU A 440 10.13 2.77 -10.07
C LEU A 440 10.43 2.40 -11.52
#